data_AF-A0AAE3AK64-F1
#
_entry.id   AF-A0AAE3AK64-F1
#
_cell.length_a   1.000
_cell.length_b   1.000
_cell.length_c   1.000
_cell.angle_alpha   90.00
_cell.angle_beta   90.00
_cell.angle_gamma   90.00
#
_symmetry.space_group_name_H-M   'P 1'
#
loop_
_entity.id
_entity.type
_entity.pdbx_description
1 polymer ?
#
loop_
_entity_poly.entity_id
_entity_poly.type
_entity_poly.pdbx_seq_one_letter_code
_entity_poly.pdbx_strand_id
1 'polypeptide(L)'
;MKQWPYHFQSSMSNVLVIVAALMAIFLVIYGLYRILRNPFHYPYFVRSFDVSRKRNVDIEDYIDKYLCSEFGWNCIVEHHNTIINWKKRTESYIQTCILKKRRTRQLYEIIDDNFAFRFKTVRDQTRYRQQNYVKTSYKVSVLDSEIAVDWDWLVQRHRKLERIGFEATLKEYHSRDQRRQMTKELRQQIMKRDHYTCQNCGKYMPDGVGLQIDHIIPISKGGKTVASNLQVLCSKCNGRKGNRRTT
;
A
#
# COMPACT_ATOMS: atom_id res chain seq x y z
N MET A 1 71.06 -9.94 -38.74
CA MET A 1 70.07 -8.95 -38.24
C MET A 1 68.75 -9.20 -38.93
N LYS A 2 67.73 -9.74 -38.24
CA LYS A 2 66.40 -9.99 -38.83
C LYS A 2 65.63 -8.67 -38.92
N GLN A 3 65.54 -8.10 -40.12
CA GLN A 3 64.63 -6.99 -40.42
C GLN A 3 63.19 -7.50 -40.30
N TRP A 4 62.43 -6.96 -39.35
CA TRP A 4 60.99 -7.16 -39.29
C TRP A 4 60.34 -6.45 -40.49
N PRO A 5 59.39 -7.09 -41.20
CA PRO A 5 58.81 -6.51 -42.41
C PRO A 5 57.99 -5.26 -42.08
N TYR A 6 58.32 -4.15 -42.74
CA TYR A 6 57.68 -2.82 -42.62
C TYR A 6 56.14 -2.87 -42.69
N HIS A 7 55.57 -3.87 -43.38
CA HIS A 7 54.13 -4.11 -43.50
C HIS A 7 53.43 -4.54 -42.19
N PHE A 8 54.12 -5.18 -41.25
CA PHE A 8 53.53 -5.57 -39.97
C PHE A 8 53.35 -4.36 -39.04
N GLN A 9 54.27 -3.39 -39.14
CA GLN A 9 54.27 -2.18 -38.32
C GLN A 9 53.19 -1.17 -38.75
N SER A 10 52.86 -1.11 -40.05
CA SER A 10 51.74 -0.30 -40.57
C SER A 10 50.36 -0.92 -40.29
N SER A 11 50.26 -2.26 -40.26
CA SER A 11 49.05 -2.96 -39.84
C SER A 11 48.71 -2.68 -38.37
N MET A 12 49.70 -2.78 -37.48
CA MET A 12 49.53 -2.50 -36.05
C MET A 12 49.20 -1.02 -35.77
N SER A 13 49.78 -0.07 -36.52
CA SER A 13 49.45 1.35 -36.36
C SER A 13 48.03 1.66 -36.81
N ASN A 14 47.56 1.07 -37.90
CA ASN A 14 46.17 1.23 -38.37
C ASN A 14 45.16 0.65 -37.36
N VAL A 15 45.47 -0.50 -36.74
CA VAL A 15 44.63 -1.08 -35.68
C VAL A 15 44.54 -0.15 -34.46
N LEU A 16 45.66 0.43 -34.02
CA LEU A 16 45.68 1.38 -32.91
C LEU A 16 44.87 2.65 -33.20
N VAL A 17 44.94 3.18 -34.42
CA VAL A 17 44.15 4.34 -34.85
C VAL A 17 42.64 4.02 -34.84
N ILE A 18 42.25 2.84 -35.35
CA ILE A 18 40.84 2.40 -35.35
C ILE A 18 40.33 2.24 -33.92
N VAL A 19 41.10 1.59 -33.04
CA VAL A 19 40.71 1.41 -31.62
C VAL A 19 40.57 2.76 -30.91
N ALA A 20 41.49 3.69 -31.11
CA ALA A 20 41.40 5.04 -30.57
C ALA A 20 40.16 5.79 -31.07
N ALA A 21 39.84 5.68 -32.37
CA ALA A 21 38.65 6.29 -32.96
C ALA A 21 37.35 5.68 -32.37
N LEU A 22 37.28 4.36 -32.22
CA LEU A 22 36.14 3.69 -31.60
C LEU A 22 35.96 4.08 -30.12
N MET A 23 37.06 4.20 -29.37
CA MET A 23 37.01 4.70 -27.99
C MET A 23 36.52 6.15 -27.93
N ALA A 24 36.97 7.02 -28.83
CA ALA A 24 36.51 8.40 -28.90
C ALA A 24 35.01 8.48 -29.22
N ILE A 25 34.53 7.69 -30.19
CA ILE A 25 33.10 7.59 -30.52
C ILE A 25 32.29 7.09 -29.32
N PHE A 26 32.77 6.05 -28.63
CA PHE A 26 32.13 5.55 -27.42
C PHE A 26 32.03 6.62 -26.33
N LEU A 27 33.10 7.40 -26.09
CA LEU A 27 33.09 8.49 -25.11
C LEU A 27 32.10 9.58 -25.49
N VAL A 28 32.00 9.95 -26.78
CA VAL A 28 31.01 10.92 -27.27
C VAL A 28 29.59 10.38 -27.07
N ILE A 29 29.31 9.13 -27.46
CA ILE A 29 28.00 8.50 -27.27
C ILE A 29 27.64 8.43 -25.79
N TYR A 30 28.58 8.03 -24.93
CA TYR A 30 28.38 7.96 -23.49
C TYR A 30 28.12 9.34 -22.88
N GLY A 31 28.87 10.36 -23.30
CA GLY A 31 28.65 11.75 -22.90
C GLY A 31 27.27 12.26 -23.31
N LEU A 32 26.87 12.02 -24.57
CA LEU A 32 25.54 12.34 -25.07
C LEU A 32 24.46 11.59 -24.30
N TYR A 33 24.63 10.29 -24.03
CA TYR A 33 23.69 9.52 -23.22
C TYR A 33 23.52 10.12 -21.82
N ARG A 34 24.62 10.49 -21.15
CA ARG A 34 24.61 11.12 -19.82
C ARG A 34 23.86 12.46 -19.84
N ILE A 35 24.10 13.29 -20.87
CA ILE A 35 23.40 14.58 -21.05
C ILE A 35 21.92 14.35 -21.34
N LEU A 36 21.58 13.38 -22.19
CA LEU A 36 20.22 13.15 -22.66
C LEU A 36 19.36 12.31 -21.71
N ARG A 37 19.96 11.56 -20.77
CA ARG A 37 19.27 10.81 -19.72
C ARG A 37 18.45 11.74 -18.83
N ASN A 38 17.32 11.25 -18.34
CA ASN A 38 16.48 11.97 -17.38
C ASN A 38 17.24 12.10 -16.03
N PRO A 39 17.52 13.32 -15.54
CA PRO A 39 18.23 13.53 -14.29
C PRO A 39 17.28 13.54 -13.09
N PHE A 40 15.98 13.55 -13.33
CA PHE A 40 14.98 13.71 -12.29
C PHE A 40 14.50 12.35 -11.77
N HIS A 41 14.28 12.31 -10.46
CA HIS A 41 13.70 11.18 -9.76
C HIS A 41 12.63 11.71 -8.81
N TYR A 42 11.41 11.21 -8.95
CA TYR A 42 10.31 11.65 -8.10
C TYR A 42 10.55 11.15 -6.65
N PRO A 43 10.51 12.04 -5.65
CA PRO A 43 10.77 11.67 -4.27
C PRO A 43 9.52 11.02 -3.66
N TYR A 44 9.41 9.70 -3.79
CA TYR A 44 8.32 8.94 -3.15
C TYR A 44 8.54 8.80 -1.64
N PHE A 45 7.46 8.92 -0.88
CA PHE A 45 7.42 8.46 0.51
C PHE A 45 7.14 6.96 0.51
N VAL A 46 7.92 6.19 1.27
CA VAL A 46 7.69 4.75 1.42
C VAL A 46 7.70 4.39 2.90
N ARG A 47 6.60 3.80 3.38
CA ARG A 47 6.52 3.26 4.74
C ARG A 47 6.08 1.81 4.72
N SER A 48 6.89 0.94 5.31
CA SER A 48 6.59 -0.49 5.46
C SER A 48 6.17 -0.81 6.90
N PHE A 49 5.18 -1.68 7.04
CA PHE A 49 4.69 -2.22 8.30
C PHE A 49 4.94 -3.73 8.34
N ASP A 50 5.63 -4.20 9.37
CA ASP A 50 5.79 -5.64 9.58
C ASP A 50 4.48 -6.23 10.13
N VAL A 51 3.90 -7.15 9.36
CA VAL A 51 2.66 -7.86 9.72
C VAL A 51 2.92 -9.35 9.97
N SER A 52 4.18 -9.71 10.20
CA SER A 52 4.57 -11.06 10.60
C SER A 52 3.78 -11.50 11.84
N ARG A 53 3.30 -12.74 11.81
CA ARG A 53 2.48 -13.36 12.87
C ARG A 53 1.07 -12.75 13.04
N LYS A 54 0.64 -11.83 12.17
CA LYS A 54 -0.73 -11.29 12.17
C LYS A 54 -1.59 -12.03 11.14
N ARG A 55 -2.89 -12.16 11.43
CA ARG A 55 -3.91 -12.74 10.53
C ARG A 55 -4.92 -11.64 10.17
N ASN A 56 -5.56 -11.76 9.00
CA ASN A 56 -6.58 -10.80 8.52
C ASN A 56 -6.09 -9.34 8.55
N VAL A 57 -4.90 -9.13 8.00
CA VAL A 57 -4.24 -7.82 7.94
C VAL A 57 -5.04 -6.91 7.00
N ASP A 58 -5.29 -5.69 7.45
CA ASP A 58 -5.85 -4.62 6.65
C ASP A 58 -4.86 -3.45 6.70
N ILE A 59 -4.29 -3.08 5.56
CA ILE A 59 -3.24 -2.05 5.48
C ILE A 59 -3.72 -0.70 5.99
N GLU A 60 -5.01 -0.38 5.81
CA GLU A 60 -5.60 0.87 6.26
C GLU A 60 -5.57 1.03 7.78
N ASP A 61 -5.72 -0.07 8.54
CA ASP A 61 -5.64 -0.05 10.01
C ASP A 61 -4.21 0.32 10.48
N TYR A 62 -3.17 -0.04 9.72
CA TYR A 62 -1.79 0.33 10.04
C TYR A 62 -1.49 1.77 9.65
N ILE A 63 -2.03 2.23 8.53
CA ILE A 63 -1.95 3.63 8.12
C ILE A 63 -2.64 4.51 9.17
N ASP A 64 -3.85 4.16 9.61
CA ASP A 64 -4.57 4.89 10.66
C ASP A 64 -3.74 5.00 11.94
N LYS A 65 -3.19 3.88 12.42
CA LYS A 65 -2.32 3.89 13.61
C LYS A 65 -1.09 4.77 13.44
N TYR A 66 -0.51 4.78 12.25
CA TYR A 66 0.62 5.65 11.94
C TYR A 66 0.21 7.13 11.92
N LEU A 67 -0.93 7.46 11.31
CA LEU A 67 -1.45 8.82 11.25
C LEU A 67 -1.95 9.34 12.60
N CYS A 68 -2.46 8.47 13.49
CA CYS A 68 -2.81 8.85 14.87
C CYS A 68 -1.59 9.20 15.72
N SER A 69 -0.38 8.78 15.32
CA SER A 69 0.83 9.15 16.03
C SER A 69 1.34 10.50 15.55
N GLU A 70 1.66 11.40 16.48
CA GLU A 70 2.24 12.71 16.16
C GLU A 70 3.50 12.58 15.28
N PHE A 71 4.37 11.63 15.63
CA PHE A 71 5.56 11.30 14.83
C PHE A 71 5.19 10.91 13.38
N GLY A 72 4.22 10.01 13.22
CA GLY A 72 3.84 9.53 11.90
C GLY A 72 3.21 10.61 11.03
N TRP A 73 2.36 11.46 11.60
CA TRP A 73 1.82 12.62 10.89
C TRP A 73 2.90 13.64 10.51
N ASN A 74 3.82 13.93 11.43
CA ASN A 74 4.94 14.85 11.16
C ASN A 74 5.84 14.35 10.02
N CYS A 75 6.16 13.06 9.96
CA CYS A 75 6.90 12.48 8.84
C CYS A 75 6.20 12.66 7.49
N ILE A 76 4.87 12.55 7.46
CA ILE A 76 4.06 12.72 6.25
C ILE A 76 4.09 14.19 5.79
N VAL A 77 3.89 15.13 6.71
CA VAL A 77 3.96 16.58 6.43
C VAL A 77 5.35 16.99 5.94
N GLU A 78 6.40 16.54 6.62
CA GLU A 78 7.80 16.83 6.25
C GLU A 78 8.12 16.31 4.84
N HIS A 79 7.67 15.10 4.52
CA HIS A 79 7.88 14.56 3.19
C HIS A 79 7.09 15.30 2.11
N HIS A 80 5.86 15.74 2.41
CA HIS A 80 5.11 16.60 1.49
C HIS A 80 5.87 17.90 1.17
N ASN A 81 6.46 18.54 2.18
CA ASN A 81 7.32 19.71 1.99
C ASN A 81 8.57 19.38 1.16
N THR A 82 9.13 18.18 1.32
CA THR A 82 10.24 17.69 0.49
C THR A 82 9.84 17.61 -0.99
N ILE A 83 8.66 17.07 -1.31
CA ILE A 83 8.13 17.03 -2.69
C ILE A 83 7.97 18.45 -3.25
N ILE A 84 7.35 19.36 -2.49
CA ILE A 84 7.17 20.77 -2.92
C ILE A 84 8.51 21.44 -3.21
N ASN A 85 9.48 21.30 -2.30
CA ASN A 85 10.80 21.88 -2.43
C ASN A 85 11.57 21.28 -3.61
N TRP A 86 11.45 19.97 -3.83
CA TRP A 86 12.03 19.30 -4.98
C TRP A 86 11.46 19.84 -6.30
N LYS A 87 10.14 20.03 -6.41
CA LYS A 87 9.51 20.64 -7.59
C LYS A 87 10.04 22.05 -7.84
N LYS A 88 10.09 22.90 -6.80
CA LYS A 88 10.62 24.27 -6.90
C LYS A 88 12.07 24.29 -7.40
N ARG A 89 12.94 23.48 -6.80
CA ARG A 89 14.36 23.38 -7.20
C ARG A 89 14.50 22.88 -8.63
N THR A 90 13.68 21.91 -9.02
CA THR A 90 13.69 21.34 -10.36
C THR A 90 13.25 22.34 -11.41
N GLU A 91 12.21 23.12 -11.12
CA GLU A 91 11.77 24.23 -11.98
C GLU A 91 12.89 25.27 -12.14
N SER A 92 13.50 25.72 -11.03
CA SER A 92 14.63 26.67 -11.09
C SER A 92 15.81 26.13 -11.92
N TYR A 93 16.12 24.83 -11.80
CA TYR A 93 17.15 24.18 -12.63
C TYR A 93 16.76 24.17 -14.12
N ILE A 94 15.50 23.91 -14.45
CA ILE A 94 15.02 23.91 -15.84
C ILE A 94 15.10 25.31 -16.45
N GLN A 95 14.80 26.35 -15.68
CA GLN A 95 14.87 27.73 -16.14
C GLN A 95 16.29 28.17 -16.53
N THR A 96 17.32 27.64 -15.87
CA THR A 96 18.73 27.94 -16.19
C THR A 96 19.35 26.98 -17.21
N CYS A 97 18.62 25.94 -17.64
CA CYS A 97 19.14 24.88 -18.48
C CYS A 97 19.03 25.20 -19.98
N ILE A 98 20.11 24.95 -20.73
CA ILE A 98 20.13 25.03 -22.21
C ILE A 98 19.08 24.09 -22.84
N LEU A 99 18.91 22.90 -22.29
CA LEU A 99 17.98 21.86 -22.80
C LEU A 99 16.57 21.98 -22.20
N LYS A 100 16.09 23.21 -21.95
CA LYS A 100 14.83 23.50 -21.23
C LYS A 100 13.64 22.67 -21.72
N LYS A 101 13.38 22.62 -23.03
CA LYS A 101 12.26 21.84 -23.63
C LYS A 101 12.35 20.35 -23.30
N ARG A 102 13.55 19.76 -23.40
CA ARG A 102 13.76 18.34 -23.11
C ARG A 102 13.61 18.06 -21.61
N ARG A 103 14.22 18.88 -20.76
CA ARG A 103 14.13 18.73 -19.29
C ARG A 103 12.70 18.89 -18.79
N THR A 104 11.95 19.84 -19.33
CA THR A 104 10.53 20.03 -19.02
C THR A 104 9.73 18.76 -19.30
N ARG A 105 9.89 18.16 -20.50
CA ARG A 105 9.24 16.89 -20.84
C ARG A 105 9.64 15.76 -19.89
N GLN A 106 10.93 15.63 -19.61
CA GLN A 106 11.46 14.62 -18.69
C GLN A 106 10.91 14.74 -17.28
N LEU A 107 10.67 15.97 -16.80
CA LEU A 107 10.00 16.21 -15.53
C LEU A 107 8.55 15.73 -15.60
N TYR A 108 7.79 16.15 -16.61
CA TYR A 108 6.39 15.74 -16.75
C TYR A 108 6.21 14.21 -16.85
N GLU A 109 7.15 13.50 -17.48
CA GLU A 109 7.15 12.05 -17.58
C GLU A 109 7.29 11.32 -16.23
N ILE A 110 7.78 11.99 -15.18
CA ILE A 110 8.03 11.37 -13.87
C ILE A 110 7.19 11.95 -12.73
N ILE A 111 6.43 13.02 -12.96
CA ILE A 111 5.54 13.57 -11.92
C ILE A 111 4.48 12.53 -11.60
N ASP A 112 4.41 12.13 -10.33
CA ASP A 112 3.53 11.06 -9.87
C ASP A 112 2.82 11.43 -8.55
N ASP A 113 2.26 12.64 -8.50
CA ASP A 113 1.62 13.19 -7.30
C ASP A 113 0.47 12.33 -6.75
N ASN A 114 -0.21 11.60 -7.64
CA ASN A 114 -1.33 10.73 -7.28
C ASN A 114 -0.90 9.51 -6.46
N PHE A 115 0.38 9.14 -6.53
CA PHE A 115 0.95 7.96 -5.88
C PHE A 115 2.21 8.29 -5.08
N ALA A 116 2.32 9.55 -4.65
CA ALA A 116 3.49 10.08 -3.95
C ALA A 116 3.78 9.36 -2.63
N PHE A 117 2.73 8.89 -1.93
CA PHE A 117 2.85 8.23 -0.63
C PHE A 117 2.50 6.75 -0.74
N ARG A 118 3.49 5.88 -0.52
CA ARG A 118 3.39 4.44 -0.69
C ARG A 118 3.50 3.74 0.65
N PHE A 119 2.47 3.02 1.04
CA PHE A 119 2.43 2.22 2.26
C PHE A 119 2.44 0.75 1.89
N LYS A 120 3.22 -0.05 2.63
CA LYS A 120 3.42 -1.47 2.37
C LYS A 120 3.21 -2.26 3.64
N THR A 121 2.55 -3.40 3.56
CA THR A 121 2.68 -4.45 4.59
C THR A 121 3.68 -5.47 4.09
N VAL A 122 4.60 -5.90 4.97
CA VAL A 122 5.60 -6.92 4.66
C VAL A 122 5.50 -8.06 5.67
N ARG A 123 5.77 -9.29 5.20
CA ARG A 123 5.70 -10.50 6.03
C ARG A 123 6.96 -11.33 5.87
N ASP A 124 7.53 -11.74 6.99
CA ASP A 124 8.64 -12.68 7.00
C ASP A 124 8.14 -14.12 6.89
N GLN A 125 8.47 -14.74 5.78
CA GLN A 125 8.16 -16.14 5.50
C GLN A 125 9.38 -17.01 5.78
N THR A 126 9.18 -18.13 6.45
CA THR A 126 10.21 -19.18 6.50
C THR A 126 10.21 -19.90 5.16
N ARG A 127 11.34 -19.84 4.46
CA ARG A 127 11.64 -20.68 3.30
C ARG A 127 12.58 -21.78 3.72
N TYR A 128 12.62 -22.85 2.94
CA TYR A 128 13.49 -23.99 3.18
C TYR A 128 14.28 -24.28 1.91
N ARG A 129 15.58 -24.50 2.07
CA ARG A 129 16.48 -24.99 1.03
C ARG A 129 16.86 -26.42 1.38
N GLN A 130 16.79 -27.32 0.41
CA GLN A 130 17.21 -28.71 0.57
C GLN A 130 18.48 -28.95 -0.25
N GLN A 131 19.54 -29.45 0.39
CA GLN A 131 20.78 -29.87 -0.26
C GLN A 131 21.33 -31.10 0.46
N ASN A 132 21.72 -32.14 -0.28
CA ASN A 132 22.22 -33.41 0.28
C ASN A 132 21.34 -33.95 1.41
N TYR A 133 20.01 -33.93 1.22
CA TYR A 133 19.01 -34.33 2.22
C TYR A 133 18.97 -33.48 3.52
N VAL A 134 19.77 -32.42 3.62
CA VAL A 134 19.70 -31.45 4.73
C VAL A 134 18.76 -30.31 4.36
N LYS A 135 17.78 -30.06 5.23
CA LYS A 135 16.80 -28.97 5.09
C LYS A 135 17.21 -27.78 5.96
N THR A 136 17.61 -26.68 5.34
CA THR A 136 17.99 -25.44 6.03
C THR A 136 16.91 -24.39 5.87
N SER A 137 16.41 -23.84 6.99
CA SER A 137 15.42 -22.76 6.98
C SER A 137 16.08 -21.39 6.85
N TYR A 138 15.47 -20.48 6.09
CA TYR A 138 15.88 -19.08 6.02
C TYR A 138 14.64 -18.18 5.97
N LYS A 139 14.80 -16.89 6.31
CA LYS A 139 13.71 -15.92 6.28
C LYS A 139 13.79 -15.10 5.00
N VAL A 140 12.62 -14.86 4.39
CA VAL A 140 12.46 -13.95 3.27
C VAL A 140 11.33 -13.00 3.60
N SER A 141 11.60 -11.70 3.55
CA SER A 141 10.58 -10.68 3.68
C SER A 141 9.88 -10.51 2.33
N VAL A 142 8.56 -10.70 2.31
CA VAL A 142 7.73 -10.64 1.11
C VAL A 142 6.70 -9.54 1.28
N LEU A 143 6.42 -8.80 0.20
CA LEU A 143 5.32 -7.83 0.16
C LEU A 143 3.99 -8.57 0.34
N ASP A 144 3.20 -8.13 1.31
CA ASP A 144 1.88 -8.67 1.63
C ASP A 144 0.77 -7.83 0.96
N SER A 145 0.85 -6.51 1.06
CA SER A 145 0.00 -5.57 0.32
C SER A 145 0.69 -4.21 0.15
N GLU A 146 0.26 -3.43 -0.84
CA GLU A 146 0.72 -2.06 -1.09
C GLU A 146 -0.48 -1.18 -1.44
N ILE A 147 -0.47 0.04 -0.93
CA ILE A 147 -1.37 1.12 -1.35
C ILE A 147 -0.54 2.38 -1.60
N ALA A 148 -0.84 3.06 -2.71
CA ALA A 148 -0.24 4.34 -3.05
C ALA A 148 -1.34 5.39 -3.13
N VAL A 149 -1.10 6.55 -2.51
CA VAL A 149 -2.10 7.60 -2.35
C VAL A 149 -1.48 8.97 -2.59
N ASP A 150 -2.35 9.94 -2.89
CA ASP A 150 -2.00 11.34 -2.97
C ASP A 150 -2.02 12.01 -1.58
N TRP A 151 -1.61 13.28 -1.56
CA TRP A 151 -1.61 14.10 -0.34
C TRP A 151 -3.03 14.35 0.22
N ASP A 152 -4.01 14.55 -0.65
CA ASP A 152 -5.36 14.92 -0.24
C ASP A 152 -6.05 13.76 0.49
N TRP A 153 -5.85 12.52 0.03
CA TRP A 153 -6.29 11.31 0.72
C TRP A 153 -5.79 11.26 2.17
N LEU A 154 -4.52 11.60 2.41
CA LEU A 154 -3.92 11.61 3.75
C LEU A 154 -4.52 12.69 4.64
N VAL A 155 -4.68 13.91 4.13
CA VAL A 155 -5.30 15.01 4.88
C VAL A 155 -6.76 14.70 5.20
N GLN A 156 -7.54 14.22 4.22
CA GLN A 156 -8.92 13.83 4.44
C GLN A 156 -9.04 12.72 5.49
N ARG A 157 -8.14 11.74 5.44
CA ARG A 157 -8.12 10.64 6.40
C ARG A 157 -7.71 11.10 7.79
N HIS A 158 -6.68 11.93 7.92
CA HIS A 158 -6.26 12.54 9.20
C HIS A 158 -7.39 13.36 9.82
N ARG A 159 -8.13 14.16 9.04
CA ARG A 159 -9.33 14.88 9.52
C ARG A 159 -10.43 13.94 10.03
N LYS A 160 -10.62 12.76 9.42
CA LYS A 160 -11.58 11.77 9.93
C LYS A 160 -11.11 11.20 11.27
N LEU A 161 -9.81 10.93 11.42
CA LEU A 161 -9.22 10.47 12.68
C LEU A 161 -9.28 11.53 13.79
N GLU A 162 -9.08 12.80 13.44
CA GLU A 162 -9.20 13.94 14.35
C GLU A 162 -10.62 14.06 14.94
N ARG A 163 -11.66 13.87 14.12
CA ARG A 163 -13.06 13.87 14.59
C ARG A 163 -13.37 12.80 15.62
N ILE A 164 -12.58 11.73 15.66
CA ILE A 164 -12.70 10.64 16.63
C ILE A 164 -11.62 10.70 17.72
N GLY A 165 -10.93 11.86 17.83
CA GLY A 165 -9.94 12.12 18.87
C GLY A 165 -8.64 11.31 18.74
N PHE A 166 -8.36 10.74 17.57
CA PHE A 166 -7.22 9.83 17.34
C PHE A 166 -7.17 8.60 18.24
N GLU A 167 -8.30 8.22 18.87
CA GLU A 167 -8.34 7.16 19.88
C GLU A 167 -8.29 5.73 19.29
N ALA A 168 -8.66 5.58 18.01
CA ALA A 168 -8.80 4.28 17.34
C ALA A 168 -8.64 4.42 15.82
N THR A 169 -8.57 3.29 15.10
CA THR A 169 -8.67 3.31 13.63
C THR A 169 -10.10 3.63 13.19
N LEU A 170 -10.28 4.11 11.96
CA LEU A 170 -11.62 4.41 11.43
C LEU A 170 -12.50 3.17 11.43
N LYS A 171 -11.94 2.02 11.08
CA LYS A 171 -12.65 0.73 11.06
C LYS A 171 -13.08 0.29 12.45
N GLU A 172 -12.21 0.45 13.45
CA GLU A 172 -12.52 0.15 14.85
C GLU A 172 -13.63 1.07 15.37
N TYR A 173 -13.53 2.38 15.10
CA TYR A 173 -14.55 3.36 15.48
C TYR A 173 -15.91 3.04 14.85
N HIS A 174 -15.97 2.84 13.53
CA HIS A 174 -17.20 2.46 12.83
C HIS A 174 -17.78 1.15 13.38
N SER A 175 -16.93 0.18 13.69
CA SER A 175 -17.40 -1.09 14.26
C SER A 175 -18.03 -0.91 15.64
N ARG A 176 -17.46 -0.04 16.49
CA ARG A 176 -18.02 0.32 17.80
C ARG A 176 -19.34 1.07 17.66
N ASP A 177 -19.40 2.05 16.76
CA ASP A 177 -20.60 2.82 16.46
C ASP A 177 -21.76 1.92 16.00
N GLN A 178 -21.51 1.04 15.03
CA GLN A 178 -22.53 0.09 14.56
C GLN A 178 -23.04 -0.83 15.66
N ARG A 179 -22.17 -1.28 16.59
CA ARG A 179 -22.62 -2.06 17.76
C ARG A 179 -23.47 -1.22 18.71
N ARG A 180 -23.12 0.06 18.92
CA ARG A 180 -23.87 0.98 19.79
C ARG A 180 -25.27 1.26 19.25
N GLN A 181 -25.44 1.32 17.93
CA GLN A 181 -26.75 1.50 17.28
C GLN A 181 -27.72 0.35 17.52
N MET A 182 -27.25 -0.82 17.97
CA MET A 182 -28.11 -1.94 18.33
C MET A 182 -28.76 -1.69 19.69
N THR A 183 -29.89 -0.99 19.72
CA THR A 183 -30.66 -0.70 20.96
C THR A 183 -31.51 -1.89 21.40
N LYS A 184 -32.14 -1.79 22.58
CA LYS A 184 -33.06 -2.83 23.07
C LYS A 184 -34.34 -2.85 22.24
N GLU A 185 -34.83 -1.68 21.88
CA GLU A 185 -36.03 -1.45 21.08
C GLU A 185 -35.85 -2.04 19.67
N LEU A 186 -34.69 -1.78 19.04
CA LEU A 186 -34.38 -2.36 17.74
C LEU A 186 -34.33 -3.89 17.83
N ARG A 187 -33.71 -4.46 18.87
CA ARG A 187 -33.70 -5.92 19.05
C ARG A 187 -35.12 -6.48 19.15
N GLN A 188 -35.99 -5.85 19.94
CA GLN A 188 -37.38 -6.28 20.08
C GLN A 188 -38.16 -6.16 18.77
N GLN A 189 -37.95 -5.09 18.00
CA GLN A 189 -38.56 -4.90 16.69
C GLN A 189 -38.18 -6.04 15.73
N ILE A 190 -36.88 -6.38 15.65
CA ILE A 190 -36.42 -7.47 14.78
C ILE A 190 -36.95 -8.83 15.24
N MET A 191 -36.99 -9.10 16.56
CA MET A 191 -37.59 -10.32 17.10
C MET A 191 -39.07 -10.47 16.71
N LYS A 192 -39.85 -9.38 16.82
CA LYS A 192 -41.27 -9.38 16.43
C LYS A 192 -41.46 -9.55 14.93
N ARG A 193 -40.65 -8.86 14.10
CA ARG A 193 -40.67 -8.97 12.64
C ARG A 193 -40.44 -10.41 12.19
N ASP A 194 -39.47 -11.08 12.81
CA ASP A 194 -39.07 -12.44 12.48
C ASP A 194 -39.91 -13.50 13.22
N HIS A 195 -41.03 -13.09 13.85
CA HIS A 195 -41.94 -13.95 14.61
C HIS A 195 -41.21 -14.88 15.59
N TYR A 196 -40.20 -14.35 16.30
CA TYR A 196 -39.39 -15.13 17.25
C TYR A 196 -38.86 -16.44 16.66
N THR A 197 -38.53 -16.43 15.36
CA THR A 197 -38.10 -17.60 14.60
C THR A 197 -36.71 -17.38 14.05
N CYS A 198 -35.83 -18.37 14.23
CA CYS A 198 -34.50 -18.36 13.63
C CYS A 198 -34.60 -18.35 12.11
N GLN A 199 -34.09 -17.29 11.47
CA GLN A 199 -34.15 -17.08 10.03
C GLN A 199 -33.26 -18.04 9.22
N ASN A 200 -32.37 -18.79 9.88
CA ASN A 200 -31.50 -19.75 9.22
C ASN A 200 -31.98 -21.21 9.33
N CYS A 201 -32.66 -21.59 10.42
CA CYS A 201 -33.09 -22.99 10.60
C CYS A 201 -34.58 -23.17 10.89
N GLY A 202 -35.36 -22.09 10.90
CA GLY A 202 -36.80 -22.12 11.14
C GLY A 202 -37.21 -22.44 12.59
N LYS A 203 -36.27 -22.54 13.54
CA LYS A 203 -36.60 -22.84 14.94
C LYS A 203 -37.38 -21.68 15.57
N TYR A 204 -38.65 -21.91 15.89
CA TYR A 204 -39.52 -20.99 16.62
C TYR A 204 -39.26 -21.08 18.14
N MET A 205 -39.13 -19.93 18.80
CA MET A 205 -38.84 -19.80 20.24
C MET A 205 -39.59 -18.59 20.82
N PRO A 206 -40.89 -18.73 21.18
CA PRO A 206 -41.78 -17.61 21.51
C PRO A 206 -41.37 -16.81 22.76
N ASP A 207 -40.66 -17.43 23.69
CA ASP A 207 -40.10 -16.78 24.87
C ASP A 207 -38.84 -15.93 24.54
N GLY A 208 -38.32 -16.05 23.31
CA GLY A 208 -37.11 -15.38 22.84
C GLY A 208 -35.82 -15.93 23.45
N VAL A 209 -35.88 -16.92 24.34
CA VAL A 209 -34.72 -17.41 25.07
C VAL A 209 -33.80 -18.14 24.09
N GLY A 210 -32.53 -17.75 24.01
CA GLY A 210 -31.57 -18.35 23.07
C GLY A 210 -31.72 -17.88 21.61
N LEU A 211 -32.54 -16.85 21.35
CA LEU A 211 -32.49 -16.08 20.12
C LEU A 211 -31.54 -14.89 20.26
N GLN A 212 -30.82 -14.59 19.19
CA GLN A 212 -29.87 -13.48 19.10
C GLN A 212 -30.14 -12.70 17.82
N ILE A 213 -30.02 -11.38 17.88
CA ILE A 213 -30.05 -10.54 16.69
C ILE A 213 -28.64 -10.44 16.14
N ASP A 214 -28.46 -10.88 14.91
CA ASP A 214 -27.18 -10.89 14.22
C ASP A 214 -27.26 -10.14 12.89
N HIS A 215 -26.11 -9.67 12.41
CA HIS A 215 -26.02 -8.98 11.13
C HIS A 215 -25.85 -9.97 9.98
N ILE A 216 -26.69 -9.86 8.94
CA ILE A 216 -26.58 -10.66 7.70
C ILE A 216 -25.21 -10.43 7.06
N ILE A 217 -24.86 -9.17 6.81
CA ILE A 217 -23.50 -8.73 6.50
C ILE A 217 -22.83 -8.36 7.82
N PRO A 218 -21.76 -9.05 8.26
CA PRO A 218 -21.07 -8.71 9.50
C PRO A 218 -20.53 -7.27 9.50
N ILE A 219 -20.52 -6.64 10.68
CA ILE A 219 -19.96 -5.29 10.88
C ILE A 219 -18.50 -5.21 10.37
N SER A 220 -17.70 -6.25 10.63
CA SER A 220 -16.30 -6.34 10.17
C SER A 220 -16.13 -6.33 8.65
N LYS A 221 -17.22 -6.51 7.89
CA LYS A 221 -17.29 -6.47 6.43
C LYS A 221 -18.13 -5.29 5.91
N GLY A 222 -18.31 -4.25 6.73
CA GLY A 222 -19.07 -3.04 6.38
C GLY A 222 -20.58 -3.14 6.59
N GLY A 223 -21.06 -4.16 7.31
CA GLY A 223 -22.48 -4.33 7.61
C GLY A 223 -23.03 -3.23 8.51
N LYS A 224 -24.20 -2.69 8.14
CA LYS A 224 -24.89 -1.63 8.90
C LYS A 224 -25.90 -2.20 9.90
N THR A 225 -26.12 -1.52 11.01
CA THR A 225 -27.15 -1.83 12.00
C THR A 225 -28.47 -1.19 11.58
N VAL A 226 -29.08 -1.77 10.54
CA VAL A 226 -30.38 -1.38 10.00
C VAL A 226 -31.24 -2.62 9.85
N ALA A 227 -32.56 -2.49 10.00
CA ALA A 227 -33.46 -3.64 10.02
C ALA A 227 -33.26 -4.60 8.84
N SER A 228 -33.04 -4.08 7.63
CA SER A 228 -32.79 -4.88 6.41
C SER A 228 -31.51 -5.73 6.46
N ASN A 229 -30.54 -5.42 7.32
CA ASN A 229 -29.31 -6.17 7.50
C ASN A 229 -29.29 -6.96 8.82
N LEU A 230 -30.39 -6.97 9.59
CA LEU A 230 -30.51 -7.71 10.84
C LEU A 230 -31.44 -8.91 10.68
N GLN A 231 -31.15 -9.97 11.41
CA GLN A 231 -31.95 -11.19 11.43
C GLN A 231 -31.92 -11.83 12.83
N VAL A 232 -32.97 -12.57 13.17
CA VAL A 232 -32.99 -13.46 14.33
C VAL A 232 -32.27 -14.77 14.01
N LEU A 233 -31.29 -15.17 14.84
CA LEU A 233 -30.66 -16.48 14.81
C LEU A 233 -30.76 -17.17 16.17
N CYS A 234 -30.95 -18.49 16.20
CA CYS A 234 -30.76 -19.26 17.43
C CYS A 234 -29.26 -19.36 17.77
N SER A 235 -28.91 -19.55 19.05
CA SER A 235 -27.50 -19.62 19.51
C SER A 235 -26.64 -20.60 18.71
N LYS A 236 -27.21 -21.74 18.27
CA LYS A 236 -26.51 -22.74 17.46
C LYS A 236 -26.19 -22.23 16.05
N CYS A 237 -27.14 -21.56 15.40
CA CYS A 237 -26.93 -20.99 14.06
C CYS A 237 -26.00 -19.79 14.11
N ASN A 238 -26.16 -18.91 15.10
CA ASN A 238 -25.27 -17.76 15.28
C ASN A 238 -23.82 -18.21 15.52
N GLY A 239 -23.61 -19.18 16.42
CA GLY A 239 -22.28 -19.74 16.69
C GLY A 239 -21.63 -20.41 15.47
N ARG A 240 -22.41 -21.07 14.61
CA ARG A 240 -21.92 -21.65 13.35
C ARG A 240 -21.55 -20.61 12.30
N LYS A 241 -22.28 -19.49 12.24
CA LYS A 241 -22.06 -18.41 11.28
C LYS A 241 -20.78 -17.64 11.59
N GLY A 242 -20.61 -17.17 12.83
CA GLY A 242 -19.50 -16.28 13.20
C GLY A 242 -19.41 -15.05 12.28
N ASN A 243 -18.20 -14.70 11.82
CA ASN A 243 -17.95 -13.55 10.93
C ASN A 243 -18.21 -13.85 9.43
N ARG A 244 -19.00 -14.87 9.10
CA ARG A 244 -19.40 -15.19 7.72
C ARG A 244 -20.71 -14.47 7.37
N ARG A 245 -20.93 -14.20 6.08
CA ARG A 245 -22.24 -13.72 5.60
C ARG A 245 -23.19 -14.90 5.56
N THR A 246 -24.46 -14.70 5.92
CA THR A 246 -25.50 -15.68 5.62
C THR A 246 -25.73 -15.64 4.12
N THR A 247 -25.64 -16.79 3.46
CA THR A 247 -26.09 -16.97 2.07
C THR A 247 -27.59 -17.12 2.03
#